data_AF-A0ABD3EMW2-F1
#
_entry.id   AF-A0ABD3EMW2-F1
#
_cell.length_a   1.000
_cell.length_b   1.000
_cell.length_c   1.000
_cell.angle_alpha   90.00
_cell.angle_beta   90.00
_cell.angle_gamma   90.00
#
_symmetry.space_group_name_H-M   'P 1'
#
loop_
_entity.id
_entity.type
_entity.pdbx_description
1 polymer ?
#
loop_
_entity_poly.entity_id
_entity_poly.type
_entity_poly.pdbx_seq_one_letter_code
_entity_poly.pdbx_strand_id
1 'polypeptide(L)'
;MVVRRDITHHQEKLIVLLGEYKLPPIETLHEPRFNFTPDGRGRVSKLILSSSPDDEECIAVMTYGPTDGLAFCNPCRSTKWTPVVESNLSQSLKKIRRSYLSAGYENVVHHSGCFLYGKSYEDFVYCATLKRFTCIMQFEIDLYCRRLRYPTCKWEDWDLTDPHSLVLSSYFNGKRLKFGYYDGDEWDDEWINQNLGLLDKCKQIPYLVVTEEHDQLFIVVRFVIDRVAPDGSYVHVGEIPYDPISRRLLADKYPYKKIGFCALKVNYREIRGQLGIDQVRLIRGSGTLDGLTMFIGMNHSFAVSSAEFPNLKPNSIYFTDANKHENSIYGGHDIGIFDYTNKTFSNCYYPCFDIPNLKSIAPPPMWFTPSLH
;
A
#
# COMPACT_ATOMS: atom_id res chain seq x y z
N MET A 1 -14.04 -14.32 -5.90
CA MET A 1 -13.83 -15.77 -5.73
C MET A 1 -12.53 -15.97 -4.93
N VAL A 2 -12.59 -16.50 -3.70
CA VAL A 2 -11.38 -16.72 -2.88
C VAL A 2 -10.78 -18.07 -3.25
N VAL A 3 -9.69 -18.05 -4.00
CA VAL A 3 -9.00 -19.28 -4.40
C VAL A 3 -8.06 -19.69 -3.27
N ARG A 4 -8.43 -20.74 -2.53
CA ARG A 4 -7.51 -21.49 -1.68
C ARG A 4 -6.69 -22.40 -2.61
N ARG A 5 -5.44 -22.05 -2.84
CA ARG A 5 -4.47 -22.95 -3.44
C ARG A 5 -3.27 -23.00 -2.49
N ASP A 6 -2.79 -24.19 -2.20
CA ASP A 6 -1.48 -24.40 -1.61
C ASP A 6 -0.45 -23.69 -2.50
N ILE A 7 0.08 -22.57 -2.03
CA ILE A 7 0.91 -21.66 -2.82
C ILE A 7 2.18 -21.39 -2.02
N THR A 8 3.14 -22.29 -2.17
CA THR A 8 4.56 -21.92 -2.24
C THR A 8 4.85 -21.03 -3.48
N HIS A 9 3.83 -20.69 -4.27
CA HIS A 9 3.90 -20.10 -5.61
C HIS A 9 3.81 -18.57 -5.70
N HIS A 10 4.03 -17.78 -4.64
CA HIS A 10 3.90 -16.32 -4.81
C HIS A 10 5.05 -15.75 -5.64
N GLN A 11 6.27 -16.22 -5.37
CA GLN A 11 7.43 -15.98 -6.22
C GLN A 11 7.29 -16.72 -7.54
N GLU A 12 6.85 -17.98 -7.57
CA GLU A 12 6.69 -18.70 -8.84
C GLU A 12 5.66 -18.04 -9.75
N LYS A 13 4.55 -17.47 -9.27
CA LYS A 13 3.62 -16.74 -10.14
C LYS A 13 4.18 -15.43 -10.65
N LEU A 14 4.89 -14.65 -9.83
CA LEU A 14 5.48 -13.40 -10.31
C LEU A 14 6.69 -13.69 -11.22
N ILE A 15 7.44 -14.76 -10.96
CA ILE A 15 8.49 -15.33 -11.83
C ILE A 15 7.88 -15.92 -13.12
N VAL A 16 6.69 -16.52 -13.05
CA VAL A 16 5.94 -17.02 -14.22
C VAL A 16 5.39 -15.84 -15.01
N LEU A 17 4.87 -14.77 -14.40
CA LEU A 17 4.50 -13.54 -15.11
C LEU A 17 5.73 -12.86 -15.73
N LEU A 18 6.86 -12.81 -15.01
CA LEU A 18 8.13 -12.28 -15.53
C LEU A 18 8.70 -13.14 -16.67
N GLY A 19 8.48 -14.45 -16.62
CA GLY A 19 8.95 -15.42 -17.62
C GLY A 19 8.04 -15.59 -18.84
N GLU A 20 6.72 -15.48 -18.68
CA GLU A 20 5.72 -15.63 -19.76
C GLU A 20 5.52 -14.32 -20.55
N TYR A 21 5.66 -13.14 -19.92
CA TYR A 21 5.33 -11.85 -20.53
C TYR A 21 6.53 -11.00 -20.99
N LYS A 22 7.70 -11.62 -21.24
CA LYS A 22 8.94 -10.95 -21.70
C LYS A 22 9.38 -9.77 -20.80
N LEU A 23 8.94 -9.72 -19.55
CA LEU A 23 9.35 -8.64 -18.65
C LEU A 23 10.84 -8.78 -18.32
N PRO A 24 11.57 -7.67 -18.11
CA PRO A 24 12.97 -7.74 -17.72
C PRO A 24 13.16 -8.52 -16.42
N PRO A 25 14.25 -9.30 -16.28
CA PRO A 25 14.63 -9.89 -15.00
C PRO A 25 14.90 -8.78 -13.97
N ILE A 26 14.56 -9.02 -12.70
CA ILE A 26 14.77 -8.04 -11.62
C ILE A 26 16.27 -7.73 -11.40
N GLU A 27 17.16 -8.64 -11.79
CA GLU A 27 18.62 -8.51 -11.77
C GLU A 27 19.12 -7.38 -12.68
N THR A 28 18.28 -6.89 -13.59
CA THR A 28 18.59 -5.73 -14.45
C THR A 28 18.61 -4.41 -13.68
N LEU A 29 18.01 -4.36 -12.49
CA LEU A 29 18.12 -3.22 -11.58
C LEU A 29 19.51 -3.13 -10.95
N HIS A 30 20.02 -1.92 -10.75
CA HIS A 30 21.32 -1.68 -10.13
C HIS A 30 21.40 -2.29 -8.71
N GLU A 31 22.52 -2.94 -8.41
CA GLU A 31 22.88 -3.54 -7.11
C GLU A 31 21.95 -4.66 -6.58
N PRO A 32 21.88 -5.84 -7.27
CA PRO A 32 20.97 -6.93 -6.93
C PRO A 32 21.09 -7.46 -5.49
N ARG A 33 22.26 -7.30 -4.84
CA ARG A 33 22.46 -7.71 -3.44
C ARG A 33 21.60 -6.94 -2.43
N PHE A 34 21.12 -5.74 -2.77
CA PHE A 34 20.19 -4.98 -1.93
C PHE A 34 18.72 -5.28 -2.27
N ASN A 35 18.44 -5.75 -3.48
CA ASN A 35 17.09 -6.15 -3.89
C ASN A 35 16.69 -7.51 -3.31
N PHE A 36 17.67 -8.33 -2.95
CA PHE A 36 17.45 -9.64 -2.33
C PHE A 36 18.09 -9.67 -0.95
N THR A 37 17.29 -9.46 0.10
CA THR A 37 17.78 -9.77 1.45
C THR A 37 17.50 -11.24 1.78
N PRO A 38 18.39 -11.91 2.55
CA PRO A 38 18.22 -13.32 2.93
C PRO A 38 16.95 -13.61 3.74
N ASP A 39 16.36 -12.59 4.37
CA ASP A 39 15.14 -12.72 5.19
C ASP A 39 13.84 -12.49 4.40
N GLY A 40 13.93 -12.33 3.08
CA GLY A 40 12.79 -12.09 2.19
C GLY A 40 12.36 -10.63 2.06
N ARG A 41 12.97 -9.69 2.81
CA ARG A 41 12.73 -8.24 2.62
C ARG A 41 13.29 -7.78 1.26
N GLY A 42 12.50 -7.00 0.54
CA GLY A 42 12.89 -6.40 -0.75
C GLY A 42 12.48 -7.12 -2.03
N ARG A 43 11.62 -8.14 -1.93
CA ARG A 43 10.98 -8.75 -3.09
C ARG A 43 9.99 -7.79 -3.76
N VAL A 44 9.69 -8.05 -5.03
CA VAL A 44 8.58 -7.39 -5.73
C VAL A 44 7.29 -7.73 -5.00
N SER A 45 6.60 -6.71 -4.50
CA SER A 45 5.35 -6.87 -3.74
C SER A 45 4.11 -6.58 -4.58
N LYS A 46 4.25 -5.79 -5.66
CA LYS A 46 3.16 -5.40 -6.54
C LYS A 46 3.69 -5.08 -7.93
N LEU A 47 2.97 -5.52 -8.96
CA LEU A 47 3.23 -5.27 -10.39
C LEU A 47 1.89 -4.91 -11.04
N ILE A 48 1.85 -3.81 -11.79
CA ILE A 48 0.69 -3.39 -12.58
C ILE A 48 1.14 -3.16 -14.01
N LEU A 49 0.38 -3.68 -14.97
CA LEU A 49 0.52 -3.38 -16.38
C LEU A 49 -0.55 -2.37 -16.77
N SER A 50 -0.18 -1.36 -17.57
CA SER A 50 -1.15 -0.39 -18.08
C SER A 50 -2.09 -0.99 -19.14
N SER A 51 -1.67 -2.06 -19.80
CA SER A 51 -2.45 -2.76 -20.81
C SER A 51 -1.89 -4.17 -21.02
N SER A 52 -2.23 -4.84 -22.12
CA SER A 52 -1.62 -6.13 -22.44
C SER A 52 -0.10 -5.95 -22.62
N PRO A 53 0.74 -6.85 -22.08
CA PRO A 53 2.19 -6.75 -22.21
C PRO A 53 2.68 -6.89 -23.67
N ASP A 54 1.83 -7.38 -24.57
CA ASP A 54 2.10 -7.41 -26.02
C ASP A 54 1.77 -6.08 -26.72
N ASP A 55 1.12 -5.13 -26.05
CA ASP A 55 0.85 -3.81 -26.61
C ASP A 55 2.14 -2.98 -26.65
N GLU A 56 2.41 -2.32 -27.77
CA GLU A 56 3.64 -1.53 -27.93
C GLU A 56 3.78 -0.36 -26.96
N GLU A 57 2.65 0.15 -26.45
CA GLU A 57 2.57 1.27 -25.51
C GLU A 57 2.36 0.79 -24.06
N CYS A 58 2.42 -0.52 -23.79
CA CYS A 58 2.29 -1.04 -22.44
C CYS A 58 3.45 -0.56 -21.56
N ILE A 59 3.10 -0.08 -20.37
CA ILE A 59 4.03 0.25 -19.30
C ILE A 59 3.75 -0.68 -18.13
N ALA A 60 4.78 -1.43 -17.74
CA ALA A 60 4.80 -2.21 -16.53
C ALA A 60 5.43 -1.39 -15.42
N VAL A 61 4.79 -1.34 -14.24
CA VAL A 61 5.32 -0.69 -13.04
C VAL A 61 5.31 -1.68 -11.88
N MET A 62 6.42 -1.80 -11.17
CA MET A 62 6.56 -2.68 -10.01
C MET A 62 7.18 -1.99 -8.82
N THR A 63 6.82 -2.46 -7.62
CA THR A 63 7.60 -2.20 -6.40
C THR A 63 8.80 -3.14 -6.32
N TYR A 64 9.91 -2.68 -5.76
CA TYR A 64 11.08 -3.51 -5.54
C TYR A 64 11.94 -3.01 -4.36
N GLY A 65 12.77 -3.91 -3.84
CA GLY A 65 13.78 -3.57 -2.84
C GLY A 65 13.20 -3.29 -1.45
N PRO A 66 14.05 -3.29 -0.41
CA PRO A 66 13.62 -3.21 0.99
C PRO A 66 13.03 -1.86 1.39
N THR A 67 13.08 -0.87 0.49
CA THR A 67 12.53 0.48 0.69
C THR A 67 11.22 0.69 -0.05
N ASP A 68 10.66 -0.35 -0.70
CA ASP A 68 9.48 -0.25 -1.57
C ASP A 68 9.66 0.85 -2.65
N GLY A 69 10.77 0.78 -3.41
CA GLY A 69 11.00 1.67 -4.55
C GLY A 69 10.16 1.27 -5.76
N LEU A 70 9.92 2.19 -6.71
CA LEU A 70 9.23 1.87 -7.97
C LEU A 70 10.22 1.74 -9.13
N ALA A 71 9.97 0.78 -10.01
CA ALA A 71 10.64 0.67 -11.30
C ALA A 71 9.60 0.46 -12.40
N PHE A 72 9.92 0.93 -13.60
CA PHE A 72 9.05 0.76 -14.76
C PHE A 72 9.83 0.24 -15.96
N CYS A 73 9.12 -0.41 -16.87
CA CYS A 73 9.63 -0.75 -18.19
C CYS A 73 8.50 -0.76 -19.22
N ASN A 74 8.85 -0.65 -20.49
CA ASN A 74 7.97 -1.02 -21.58
C ASN A 74 8.35 -2.45 -22.02
N PRO A 75 7.47 -3.46 -21.86
CA PRO A 75 7.82 -4.86 -22.13
C PRO A 75 8.23 -5.11 -23.58
N CYS A 76 7.64 -4.39 -24.54
CA CYS A 76 7.92 -4.50 -25.96
C CYS A 76 9.22 -3.80 -26.38
N ARG A 77 9.64 -2.76 -25.65
CA ARG A 77 10.73 -1.85 -26.05
C ARG A 77 11.97 -1.91 -25.16
N SER A 78 11.88 -2.51 -23.98
CA SER A 78 12.98 -2.54 -23.01
C SER A 78 13.23 -3.94 -22.44
N THR A 79 14.50 -4.32 -22.38
CA THR A 79 14.98 -5.52 -21.69
C THR A 79 15.51 -5.24 -20.28
N LYS A 80 15.28 -4.02 -19.77
CA LYS A 80 15.75 -3.56 -18.45
C LYS A 80 14.66 -2.77 -17.72
N TRP A 81 14.66 -2.91 -16.39
CA TRP A 81 13.89 -2.03 -15.51
C TRP A 81 14.58 -0.68 -15.33
N THR A 82 13.79 0.39 -15.40
CA THR A 82 14.23 1.75 -15.08
C THR A 82 13.75 2.11 -13.68
N PRO A 83 14.64 2.32 -12.70
CA PRO A 83 14.24 2.69 -11.35
C PRO A 83 13.80 4.15 -11.28
N VAL A 84 12.76 4.42 -10.50
CA VAL A 84 12.24 5.75 -10.21
C VAL A 84 13.05 6.34 -9.06
N VAL A 85 14.11 7.08 -9.41
CA VAL A 85 15.08 7.62 -8.46
C VAL A 85 14.99 9.14 -8.35
N GLU A 86 15.26 9.66 -7.15
CA GLU A 86 15.52 11.09 -6.96
C GLU A 86 16.99 11.39 -7.27
N SER A 87 17.32 12.51 -7.92
CA SER A 87 18.66 12.86 -8.40
C SER A 87 19.80 12.82 -7.36
N ASN A 88 19.48 12.80 -6.06
CA ASN A 88 20.45 12.76 -4.96
C ASN A 88 20.88 11.34 -4.53
N LEU A 89 20.34 10.29 -5.16
CA LEU A 89 20.53 8.89 -4.75
C LEU A 89 21.99 8.41 -4.79
N SER A 90 22.86 8.98 -5.65
CA SER A 90 24.26 8.55 -5.76
C SER A 90 25.08 8.80 -4.47
N GLN A 91 24.69 9.79 -3.65
CA GLN A 91 25.31 10.06 -2.35
C GLN A 91 24.66 9.22 -1.23
N SER A 92 23.34 9.00 -1.30
CA SER A 92 22.61 8.20 -0.32
C SER A 92 22.94 6.70 -0.41
N LEU A 93 23.09 6.13 -1.61
CA LEU A 93 23.53 4.73 -1.80
C LEU A 93 24.93 4.48 -1.22
N LYS A 94 25.84 5.45 -1.33
CA LYS A 94 27.17 5.38 -0.68
C LYS A 94 27.08 5.38 0.85
N LYS A 95 26.02 5.96 1.42
CA LYS A 95 25.77 6.05 2.87
C LYS A 95 25.06 4.79 3.40
N ILE A 96 24.08 4.24 2.67
CA ILE A 96 23.49 2.89 2.89
C ILE A 96 24.61 1.85 2.91
N ARG A 97 25.47 1.88 1.89
CA ARG A 97 26.62 0.96 1.77
C ARG A 97 27.52 0.99 3.00
N ARG A 98 27.73 2.15 3.63
CA ARG A 98 28.51 2.26 4.87
C ARG A 98 27.77 1.71 6.09
N SER A 99 26.47 1.97 6.24
CA SER A 99 25.72 1.50 7.44
C SER A 99 25.46 -0.01 7.43
N TYR A 100 25.14 -0.60 6.28
CA TYR A 100 24.94 -2.04 6.13
C TYR A 100 26.24 -2.85 6.24
N LEU A 101 27.39 -2.27 5.89
CA LEU A 101 28.71 -2.91 6.10
C LEU A 101 29.21 -2.76 7.55
N SER A 102 28.80 -1.70 8.27
CA SER A 102 29.24 -1.45 9.64
C SER A 102 28.37 -2.10 10.71
N ALA A 103 27.07 -2.25 10.45
CA ALA A 103 26.15 -2.95 11.34
C ALA A 103 25.99 -4.38 10.81
N GLY A 104 26.67 -5.34 11.45
CA GLY A 104 26.38 -6.75 11.27
C GLY A 104 24.87 -7.00 11.32
N TYR A 105 24.41 -7.96 10.51
CA TYR A 105 23.06 -8.22 9.99
C TYR A 105 21.83 -8.15 10.93
N GLU A 106 21.93 -7.69 12.17
CA GLU A 106 20.90 -7.95 13.19
C GLU A 106 20.17 -6.75 13.80
N ASN A 107 20.50 -5.49 13.51
CA ASN A 107 19.94 -4.38 14.33
C ASN A 107 19.33 -3.17 13.60
N VAL A 108 18.92 -3.28 12.33
CA VAL A 108 18.10 -2.22 11.69
C VAL A 108 16.62 -2.60 11.71
N VAL A 109 16.11 -2.88 12.90
CA VAL A 109 14.66 -2.92 13.15
C VAL A 109 14.43 -2.05 14.36
N HIS A 110 14.18 -0.77 14.16
CA HIS A 110 13.20 -0.03 14.95
C HIS A 110 12.76 1.22 14.18
N HIS A 111 11.45 1.46 14.25
CA HIS A 111 10.73 2.67 13.90
C HIS A 111 11.54 3.92 14.22
N SER A 112 11.40 4.96 13.38
CA SER A 112 12.10 6.26 13.41
C SER A 112 13.47 6.28 12.69
N GLY A 113 13.43 6.20 11.35
CA GLY A 113 14.62 6.37 10.52
C GLY A 113 14.40 6.57 9.02
N CYS A 114 13.20 6.94 8.55
CA CYS A 114 12.91 7.20 7.13
C CYS A 114 13.47 8.54 6.58
N PHE A 115 14.42 9.18 7.28
CA PHE A 115 14.88 10.53 6.94
C PHE A 115 16.13 10.59 6.04
N LEU A 116 16.66 9.46 5.54
CA LEU A 116 17.95 9.47 4.82
C LEU A 116 17.97 8.85 3.41
N TYR A 117 16.89 8.24 2.90
CA TYR A 117 17.01 7.35 1.74
C TYR A 117 15.76 7.34 0.84
N GLY A 118 15.86 7.98 -0.34
CA GLY A 118 14.97 7.74 -1.50
C GLY A 118 13.45 7.97 -1.32
N LYS A 119 12.70 7.76 -2.41
CA LYS A 119 11.23 7.66 -2.36
C LYS A 119 10.86 6.25 -1.90
N SER A 120 10.01 6.16 -0.88
CA SER A 120 9.42 4.90 -0.40
C SER A 120 7.93 4.95 -0.69
N TYR A 121 7.48 4.09 -1.60
CA TYR A 121 6.12 4.08 -2.09
C TYR A 121 5.28 3.11 -1.25
N GLU A 122 4.16 3.62 -0.71
CA GLU A 122 3.25 2.83 0.12
C GLU A 122 2.21 2.09 -0.71
N ASP A 123 1.73 2.74 -1.79
CA ASP A 123 0.86 2.11 -2.76
C ASP A 123 0.90 2.83 -4.13
N PHE A 124 0.47 2.12 -5.18
CA PHE A 124 0.23 2.67 -6.51
C PHE A 124 -0.89 1.94 -7.25
N VAL A 125 -1.63 2.65 -8.10
CA VAL A 125 -2.69 2.11 -8.96
C VAL A 125 -2.61 2.71 -10.35
N TYR A 126 -3.19 2.00 -11.30
CA TYR A 126 -3.39 2.48 -12.66
C TYR A 126 -4.88 2.66 -12.92
N CYS A 127 -5.26 3.82 -13.48
CA CYS A 127 -6.58 4.07 -14.02
C CYS A 127 -6.51 3.99 -15.55
N ALA A 128 -7.17 2.99 -16.15
CA ALA A 128 -7.10 2.74 -17.58
C ALA A 128 -7.75 3.85 -18.42
N THR A 129 -8.91 4.36 -18.01
CA THR A 129 -9.63 5.40 -18.76
C THR A 129 -8.88 6.72 -18.77
N LEU A 130 -8.34 7.12 -17.61
CA LEU A 130 -7.50 8.31 -17.51
C LEU A 130 -6.09 8.09 -18.06
N LYS A 131 -5.67 6.82 -18.22
CA LYS A 131 -4.30 6.41 -18.53
C LYS A 131 -3.27 7.00 -17.55
N ARG A 132 -3.56 6.94 -16.25
CA ARG A 132 -2.72 7.52 -15.20
C ARG A 132 -2.28 6.50 -14.17
N PHE A 133 -1.02 6.59 -13.75
CA PHE A 133 -0.55 5.97 -12.53
C PHE A 133 -0.63 6.97 -11.38
N THR A 134 -1.31 6.63 -10.30
CA THR A 134 -1.25 7.39 -9.06
C THR A 134 -0.48 6.59 -8.02
N CYS A 135 0.46 7.25 -7.34
CA CYS A 135 1.38 6.64 -6.37
C CYS A 135 1.38 7.48 -5.09
N ILE A 136 1.42 6.86 -3.92
CA ILE A 136 1.48 7.54 -2.62
C ILE A 136 2.76 7.17 -1.85
N MET A 137 3.26 8.13 -1.07
CA MET A 137 4.48 8.02 -0.28
C MET A 137 4.29 8.79 1.04
N GLN A 138 4.80 8.23 2.14
CA GLN A 138 4.84 8.91 3.45
C GLN A 138 3.48 9.47 3.89
N PHE A 139 2.40 8.81 3.49
CA PHE A 139 1.03 9.19 3.75
C PHE A 139 0.71 9.06 5.24
N GLU A 140 0.13 10.11 5.79
CA GLU A 140 -0.30 10.15 7.18
C GLU A 140 -1.42 11.18 7.34
N ILE A 141 -2.51 10.76 7.97
CA ILE A 141 -3.56 11.65 8.44
C ILE A 141 -3.16 12.20 9.81
N ASP A 142 -3.15 13.53 9.94
CA ASP A 142 -3.15 14.20 11.23
C ASP A 142 -4.59 14.24 11.75
N LEU A 143 -4.93 13.28 12.63
CA LEU A 143 -6.28 13.13 13.17
C LEU A 143 -6.67 14.26 14.12
N TYR A 144 -5.69 14.89 14.78
CA TYR A 144 -5.93 16.02 15.68
C TYR A 144 -6.19 17.30 14.90
N CYS A 145 -5.34 17.58 13.90
CA CYS A 145 -5.49 18.74 13.02
C CYS A 145 -6.52 18.52 11.90
N ARG A 146 -7.11 17.32 11.82
CA ARG A 146 -8.16 16.95 10.85
C ARG A 146 -7.75 17.26 9.40
N ARG A 147 -6.55 16.81 9.03
CA ARG A 147 -5.97 17.07 7.71
C ARG A 147 -4.97 16.00 7.32
N LEU A 148 -4.68 15.91 6.04
CA LEU A 148 -3.48 15.19 5.59
C LEU A 148 -2.23 15.91 6.13
N ARG A 149 -1.33 15.16 6.75
CA ARG A 149 -0.12 15.72 7.34
C ARG A 149 0.79 16.19 6.21
N TYR A 150 1.02 17.49 6.15
CA TYR A 150 1.99 18.11 5.24
C TYR A 150 3.26 18.47 6.04
N PRO A 151 4.47 18.26 5.51
CA PRO A 151 4.82 17.80 4.16
C PRO A 151 5.04 16.28 4.05
N THR A 152 4.55 15.48 5.01
CA THR A 152 4.79 14.03 5.00
C THR A 152 4.03 13.34 3.88
N CYS A 153 2.73 13.61 3.72
CA CYS A 153 1.96 13.08 2.59
C CYS A 153 2.51 13.61 1.27
N LYS A 154 3.05 12.70 0.46
CA LYS A 154 3.47 12.98 -0.92
C LYS A 154 2.77 11.98 -1.82
N TRP A 155 2.40 12.42 -3.01
CA TRP A 155 1.92 11.52 -4.04
C TRP A 155 2.45 11.95 -5.39
N GLU A 156 2.37 11.05 -6.35
CA GLU A 156 2.73 11.27 -7.74
C GLU A 156 1.58 10.82 -8.61
N ASP A 157 1.38 11.52 -9.71
CA ASP A 157 0.31 11.24 -10.67
C ASP A 157 0.93 11.35 -12.07
N TRP A 158 1.19 10.19 -12.68
CA TRP A 158 1.89 10.05 -13.96
C TRP A 158 0.86 9.84 -15.06
N ASP A 159 0.75 10.82 -15.95
CA ASP A 159 -0.11 10.81 -17.12
C ASP A 159 0.60 10.16 -18.30
N LEU A 160 0.20 8.95 -18.68
CA LEU A 160 0.84 8.23 -19.79
C LEU A 160 0.54 8.86 -21.16
N THR A 161 -0.44 9.77 -21.25
CA THR A 161 -0.72 10.51 -22.48
C THR A 161 0.23 11.69 -22.68
N ASP A 162 0.86 12.16 -21.61
CA ASP A 162 1.88 13.19 -21.66
C ASP A 162 3.27 12.53 -21.73
N PRO A 163 3.97 12.62 -22.88
CA PRO A 163 5.30 12.02 -23.06
C PRO A 163 6.35 12.59 -22.08
N HIS A 164 6.06 13.70 -21.41
CA HIS A 164 6.90 14.26 -20.37
C HIS A 164 6.58 13.76 -18.95
N SER A 165 5.43 13.10 -18.73
CA SER A 165 5.03 12.63 -17.41
C SER A 165 5.85 11.44 -16.92
N LEU A 166 6.24 10.55 -17.85
CA LEU A 166 7.09 9.39 -17.58
C LEU A 166 8.60 9.74 -17.52
N VAL A 167 9.00 10.88 -18.10
CA VAL A 167 10.40 11.32 -18.13
C VAL A 167 10.67 12.18 -16.90
N LEU A 168 10.77 11.57 -15.72
CA LEU A 168 11.10 12.28 -14.49
C LEU A 168 12.31 11.69 -13.78
N SER A 169 13.49 12.06 -14.30
CA SER A 169 14.57 12.52 -13.45
C SER A 169 14.17 13.85 -12.77
N SER A 170 13.27 13.78 -11.78
CA SER A 170 13.00 14.82 -10.76
C SER A 170 12.83 16.31 -11.17
N TYR A 171 12.74 16.68 -12.44
CA TYR A 171 12.72 18.09 -12.87
C TYR A 171 11.92 18.31 -14.16
N PHE A 172 10.65 18.70 -14.02
CA PHE A 172 9.98 19.49 -15.06
C PHE A 172 10.18 20.98 -14.75
N ASN A 173 11.06 21.63 -15.51
CA ASN A 173 11.19 23.09 -15.62
C ASN A 173 11.13 23.92 -14.31
N GLY A 174 11.76 23.43 -13.24
CA GLY A 174 11.90 24.16 -11.98
C GLY A 174 10.59 24.48 -11.24
N LYS A 175 9.46 23.84 -11.61
CA LYS A 175 8.17 24.02 -10.91
C LYS A 175 7.71 22.69 -10.35
N ARG A 176 7.71 22.60 -9.01
CA ARG A 176 6.94 21.58 -8.28
C ARG A 176 5.49 21.63 -8.80
N LEU A 177 4.93 20.49 -9.21
CA LEU A 177 3.49 20.33 -9.28
C LEU A 177 2.95 20.74 -7.90
N LYS A 178 2.20 21.84 -7.85
CA LYS A 178 1.58 22.31 -6.61
C LYS A 178 0.48 21.30 -6.28
N PHE A 179 0.76 20.43 -5.32
CA PHE A 179 -0.21 19.49 -4.77
C PHE A 179 -1.38 20.26 -4.15
N GLY A 180 -2.60 19.81 -4.46
CA GLY A 180 -3.86 20.49 -4.16
C GLY A 180 -4.00 20.93 -2.70
N TYR A 181 -4.69 22.05 -2.52
CA TYR A 181 -5.00 22.58 -1.20
C TYR A 181 -6.01 21.66 -0.51
N TYR A 182 -5.69 21.22 0.70
CA TYR A 182 -6.59 20.48 1.57
C TYR A 182 -7.64 21.45 2.12
N ASP A 183 -8.91 21.12 1.95
CA ASP A 183 -9.98 21.83 2.64
C ASP A 183 -10.23 21.13 3.98
N GLY A 184 -9.87 21.80 5.08
CA GLY A 184 -9.95 21.28 6.44
C GLY A 184 -11.36 21.25 7.02
N ASP A 185 -12.33 21.89 6.37
CA ASP A 185 -13.66 22.12 6.95
C ASP A 185 -14.59 20.88 6.87
N GLU A 186 -14.21 19.81 6.17
CA GLU A 186 -15.06 18.62 5.92
C GLU A 186 -14.65 17.33 6.67
N TRP A 187 -13.81 17.43 7.71
CA TRP A 187 -13.27 16.28 8.45
C TRP A 187 -14.02 15.99 9.77
N ASP A 188 -15.32 15.73 9.68
CA ASP A 188 -16.12 15.34 10.85
C ASP A 188 -16.65 13.90 10.70
N ASP A 189 -16.06 12.99 11.47
CA ASP A 189 -16.44 11.58 11.54
C ASP A 189 -16.55 11.18 13.02
N GLU A 190 -17.74 10.79 13.44
CA GLU A 190 -18.06 10.46 14.83
C GLU A 190 -17.22 9.29 15.36
N TRP A 191 -16.98 8.26 14.55
CA TRP A 191 -16.19 7.10 14.94
C TRP A 191 -14.73 7.48 15.13
N ILE A 192 -14.16 8.30 14.23
CA ILE A 192 -12.80 8.83 14.40
C ILE A 192 -12.74 9.62 15.71
N ASN A 193 -13.67 10.55 15.92
CA ASN A 193 -13.72 11.40 17.12
C ASN A 193 -13.77 10.57 18.42
N GLN A 194 -14.60 9.52 18.47
CA GLN A 194 -14.73 8.63 19.63
C GLN A 194 -13.48 7.78 19.86
N ASN A 195 -12.69 7.49 18.81
CA ASN A 195 -11.53 6.60 18.87
C ASN A 195 -10.17 7.35 18.80
N LEU A 196 -10.16 8.69 18.81
CA LEU A 196 -8.95 9.51 18.61
C LEU A 196 -7.73 9.03 19.43
N GLY A 197 -7.90 8.80 20.73
CA GLY A 197 -6.80 8.39 21.61
C GLY A 197 -6.21 7.01 21.29
N LEU A 198 -6.97 6.15 20.62
CA LEU A 198 -6.49 4.85 20.14
C LEU A 198 -5.87 4.97 18.75
N LEU A 199 -6.51 5.76 17.87
CA LEU A 199 -6.05 5.98 16.49
C LEU A 199 -4.71 6.72 16.43
N ASP A 200 -4.41 7.60 17.39
CA ASP A 200 -3.10 8.27 17.51
C ASP A 200 -1.95 7.28 17.75
N LYS A 201 -2.26 6.10 18.31
CA LYS A 201 -1.30 5.01 18.54
C LYS A 201 -1.26 4.00 17.41
N CYS A 202 -2.11 4.16 16.39
CA CYS A 202 -2.19 3.23 15.27
C CYS A 202 -1.17 3.58 14.19
N LYS A 203 -0.58 2.53 13.60
CA LYS A 203 -0.01 2.59 12.27
C LYS A 203 -1.13 2.82 11.26
N GLN A 204 -0.92 3.78 10.37
CA GLN A 204 -1.80 4.05 9.23
C GLN A 204 -1.25 3.32 8.00
N ILE A 205 -2.10 2.56 7.31
CA ILE A 205 -1.72 1.85 6.08
C ILE A 205 -2.68 2.30 4.98
N PRO A 206 -2.22 3.11 4.01
CA PRO A 206 -3.06 3.58 2.93
C PRO A 206 -3.17 2.57 1.79
N TYR A 207 -4.31 2.56 1.10
CA TYR A 207 -4.57 1.82 -0.12
C TYR A 207 -5.19 2.78 -1.12
N LEU A 208 -4.64 2.85 -2.32
CA LEU A 208 -5.28 3.51 -3.45
C LEU A 208 -6.29 2.54 -4.06
N VAL A 209 -7.53 2.98 -4.19
CA VAL A 209 -8.66 2.16 -4.66
C VAL A 209 -9.29 2.84 -5.86
N VAL A 210 -9.27 2.18 -7.01
CA VAL A 210 -9.90 2.66 -8.25
C VAL A 210 -11.24 1.97 -8.48
N THR A 211 -12.18 2.70 -9.06
CA THR A 211 -13.40 2.12 -9.66
C THR A 211 -13.17 2.02 -11.17
N GLU A 212 -13.31 0.83 -11.74
CA GLU A 212 -13.16 0.65 -13.19
C GLU A 212 -14.34 1.26 -13.96
N GLU A 213 -15.55 1.23 -13.39
CA GLU A 213 -16.79 1.70 -14.03
C GLU A 213 -16.99 3.22 -14.01
N HIS A 214 -16.35 3.92 -13.06
CA HIS A 214 -16.68 5.32 -12.74
C HIS A 214 -15.47 6.25 -12.66
N ASP A 215 -14.26 5.76 -12.95
CA ASP A 215 -13.00 6.52 -12.93
C ASP A 215 -12.74 7.30 -11.63
N GLN A 216 -13.33 6.84 -10.53
CA GLN A 216 -13.13 7.41 -9.22
C GLN A 216 -11.91 6.80 -8.54
N LEU A 217 -11.14 7.66 -7.87
CA LEU A 217 -10.02 7.29 -7.03
C LEU A 217 -10.37 7.56 -5.57
N PHE A 218 -10.08 6.58 -4.72
CA PHE A 218 -10.20 6.68 -3.28
C PHE A 218 -8.88 6.32 -2.61
N ILE A 219 -8.67 6.87 -1.41
CA ILE A 219 -7.64 6.41 -0.48
C ILE A 219 -8.37 5.76 0.68
N VAL A 220 -8.18 4.48 0.90
CA VAL A 220 -8.68 3.78 2.08
C VAL A 220 -7.52 3.66 3.07
N VAL A 221 -7.72 4.13 4.29
CA VAL A 221 -6.69 4.07 5.34
C VAL A 221 -7.11 3.04 6.37
N ARG A 222 -6.28 2.03 6.56
CA ARG A 222 -6.41 1.04 7.62
C ARG A 222 -5.66 1.50 8.85
N PHE A 223 -6.34 1.47 10.00
CA PHE A 223 -5.72 1.73 11.29
C PHE A 223 -5.39 0.40 11.99
N VAL A 224 -4.11 0.21 12.30
CA VAL A 224 -3.60 -1.00 12.95
C VAL A 224 -2.80 -0.62 14.19
N ILE A 225 -3.14 -1.20 15.33
CA ILE A 225 -2.25 -1.18 16.49
C ILE A 225 -1.23 -2.28 16.30
N ASP A 226 0.06 -1.93 16.28
CA ASP A 226 1.13 -2.91 16.03
C ASP A 226 1.29 -3.95 17.16
N ARG A 227 0.92 -3.59 18.40
CA ARG A 227 1.12 -4.43 19.60
C ARG A 227 0.00 -4.22 20.60
N VAL A 228 -0.74 -5.31 20.87
CA VAL A 228 -1.87 -5.30 21.80
C VAL A 228 -1.64 -6.33 22.92
N ALA A 229 -1.82 -5.89 24.17
CA ALA A 229 -1.83 -6.76 25.34
C ALA A 229 -3.13 -7.59 25.41
N PRO A 230 -3.17 -8.68 26.21
CA PRO A 230 -4.37 -9.52 26.35
C PRO A 230 -5.64 -8.76 26.78
N ASP A 231 -5.49 -7.64 27.48
CA ASP A 231 -6.60 -6.76 27.89
C ASP A 231 -7.08 -5.81 26.78
N GLY A 232 -6.45 -5.84 25.60
CA GLY A 232 -6.78 -5.01 24.46
C GLY A 232 -6.04 -3.67 24.41
N SER A 233 -5.17 -3.36 25.38
CA SER A 233 -4.43 -2.11 25.45
C SER A 233 -3.20 -2.09 24.52
N TYR A 234 -2.82 -0.89 24.05
CA TYR A 234 -1.59 -0.68 23.28
C TYR A 234 -0.35 -0.88 24.15
N VAL A 235 0.65 -1.58 23.63
CA VAL A 235 1.94 -1.81 24.33
C VAL A 235 3.06 -1.03 23.67
N HIS A 236 3.70 -0.15 24.44
CA HIS A 236 4.83 0.63 23.97
C HIS A 236 6.10 -0.24 23.88
N VAL A 237 6.99 0.03 22.92
CA VAL A 237 8.21 -0.78 22.71
C VAL A 237 9.07 -0.88 23.97
N GLY A 238 9.16 0.21 24.74
CA GLY A 238 9.91 0.25 25.99
C GLY A 238 9.32 -0.59 27.14
N GLU A 239 8.08 -1.05 27.01
CA GLU A 239 7.41 -1.92 27.98
C GLU A 239 7.56 -3.41 27.64
N ILE A 240 8.09 -3.72 26.45
CA ILE A 240 8.27 -5.09 26.00
C ILE A 240 9.47 -5.70 26.74
N PRO A 241 9.31 -6.85 27.42
CA PRO A 241 10.43 -7.50 28.08
C PRO A 241 11.51 -7.93 27.09
N TYR A 242 12.77 -7.74 27.46
CA TYR A 242 13.93 -8.25 26.70
C TYR A 242 14.28 -9.66 27.16
N ASP A 243 14.43 -10.59 26.21
CA ASP A 243 14.93 -11.93 26.49
C ASP A 243 16.45 -11.99 26.30
N PRO A 244 17.23 -12.19 27.38
CA PRO A 244 18.69 -12.24 27.30
C PRO A 244 19.21 -13.49 26.57
N ILE A 245 18.42 -14.55 26.44
CA ILE A 245 18.82 -15.80 25.77
C ILE A 245 18.76 -15.63 24.26
N SER A 246 17.60 -15.21 23.73
CA SER A 246 17.44 -14.94 22.29
C SER A 246 18.02 -13.59 21.85
N ARG A 247 18.43 -12.75 22.81
CA ARG A 247 18.90 -11.37 22.60
C ARG A 247 17.90 -10.48 21.85
N ARG A 248 16.60 -10.73 22.01
CA ARG A 248 15.51 -10.04 21.31
C ARG A 248 14.43 -9.56 22.28
N LEU A 249 13.71 -8.51 21.89
CA LEU A 249 12.47 -8.13 22.57
C LEU A 249 11.42 -9.22 22.34
N LEU A 250 10.66 -9.57 23.38
CA LEU A 250 9.53 -10.50 23.32
C LEU A 250 8.29 -9.88 22.65
N ALA A 251 8.51 -9.16 21.54
CA ALA A 251 7.47 -8.45 20.81
C ALA A 251 6.48 -9.42 20.13
N ASP A 252 6.91 -10.65 19.87
CA ASP A 252 6.09 -11.75 19.36
C ASP A 252 4.94 -12.12 20.29
N LYS A 253 4.99 -11.75 21.58
CA LYS A 253 3.88 -11.97 22.53
C LYS A 253 2.73 -10.98 22.37
N TYR A 254 2.90 -9.92 21.58
CA TYR A 254 1.94 -8.84 21.44
C TYR A 254 1.47 -8.74 19.99
N PRO A 255 0.35 -9.39 19.62
CA PRO A 255 -0.14 -9.36 18.25
C PRO A 255 -0.58 -7.94 17.86
N TYR A 256 -0.57 -7.66 16.56
CA TYR A 256 -1.22 -6.47 16.04
C TYR A 256 -2.74 -6.66 16.04
N LYS A 257 -3.47 -5.55 16.08
CA LYS A 257 -4.93 -5.52 15.99
C LYS A 257 -5.36 -4.39 15.09
N LYS A 258 -6.09 -4.73 14.03
CA LYS A 258 -6.77 -3.73 13.21
C LYS A 258 -7.97 -3.16 13.95
N ILE A 259 -8.10 -1.84 13.93
CA ILE A 259 -9.12 -1.09 14.67
C ILE A 259 -10.24 -0.60 13.77
N GLY A 260 -9.94 -0.21 12.53
CA GLY A 260 -10.95 0.33 11.62
C GLY A 260 -10.37 0.85 10.33
N PHE A 261 -11.24 1.51 9.57
CA PHE A 261 -10.90 2.13 8.29
C PHE A 261 -11.58 3.48 8.15
N CYS A 262 -10.92 4.40 7.45
CA CYS A 262 -11.58 5.54 6.82
C CYS A 262 -11.31 5.54 5.32
N ALA A 263 -12.19 6.17 4.56
CA ALA A 263 -12.05 6.33 3.12
C ALA A 263 -12.03 7.82 2.79
N LEU A 264 -11.16 8.22 1.87
CA LEU A 264 -11.06 9.56 1.33
C LEU A 264 -11.31 9.51 -0.18
N LYS A 265 -12.18 10.38 -0.68
CA LYS A 265 -12.42 10.55 -2.12
C LYS A 265 -11.44 11.56 -2.69
N VAL A 266 -10.76 11.19 -3.77
CA VAL A 266 -9.87 12.07 -4.52
C VAL A 266 -10.65 12.67 -5.69
N ASN A 267 -10.76 13.99 -5.71
CA ASN A 267 -11.41 14.73 -6.78
C ASN A 267 -10.37 15.37 -7.68
N TYR A 268 -10.64 15.32 -8.98
CA TYR A 268 -9.82 15.96 -10.00
C TYR A 268 -10.48 17.22 -10.51
N ARG A 269 -9.67 18.19 -10.94
CA ARG A 269 -10.10 19.39 -11.64
C ARG A 269 -9.12 19.70 -12.75
N GLU A 270 -9.63 20.23 -13.85
CA GLU A 270 -8.81 20.78 -14.90
C GLU A 270 -8.18 22.10 -14.44
N ILE A 271 -6.84 22.17 -14.47
CA ILE A 271 -6.06 23.34 -14.11
C ILE A 271 -5.19 23.69 -15.32
N ARG A 272 -5.53 24.79 -16.01
CA ARG A 272 -4.78 25.28 -17.19
C ARG A 272 -4.65 24.24 -18.32
N GLY A 273 -5.70 23.49 -18.59
CA GLY A 273 -5.70 22.48 -19.67
C GLY A 273 -5.13 21.13 -19.27
N GLN A 274 -4.80 20.91 -17.99
CA GLN A 274 -4.30 19.63 -17.47
C GLN A 274 -5.17 19.15 -16.31
N LEU A 275 -5.57 17.89 -16.33
CA LEU A 275 -6.27 17.27 -15.21
C LEU A 275 -5.29 17.08 -14.05
N GLY A 276 -5.62 17.63 -12.89
CA GLY A 276 -4.85 17.49 -11.66
C GLY A 276 -5.74 17.19 -10.47
N ILE A 277 -5.15 16.65 -9.41
CA ILE A 277 -5.84 16.46 -8.14
C ILE A 277 -6.18 17.82 -7.55
N ASP A 278 -7.46 18.03 -7.28
CA ASP A 278 -8.03 19.26 -6.74
C ASP A 278 -8.15 19.18 -5.22
N GLN A 279 -8.87 18.16 -4.75
CA GLN A 279 -9.26 18.03 -3.36
C GLN A 279 -9.31 16.56 -2.95
N VAL A 280 -8.96 16.31 -1.69
CA VAL A 280 -9.18 15.02 -1.02
C VAL A 280 -10.15 15.24 0.12
N ARG A 281 -11.28 14.51 0.10
CA ARG A 281 -12.37 14.66 1.07
C ARG A 281 -12.56 13.38 1.86
N LEU A 282 -12.68 13.48 3.18
CA LEU A 282 -13.05 12.34 4.03
C LEU A 282 -14.50 11.94 3.76
N ILE A 283 -14.73 10.66 3.49
CA ILE A 283 -16.09 10.09 3.47
C ILE A 283 -16.49 9.89 4.92
N ARG A 284 -17.45 10.69 5.40
CA ARG A 284 -17.88 10.70 6.80
C ARG A 284 -18.46 9.34 7.22
N GLY A 285 -18.45 9.08 8.53
CA GLY A 285 -18.87 7.79 9.08
C GLY A 285 -20.36 7.48 8.89
N SER A 286 -21.21 8.50 8.87
CA SER A 286 -22.62 8.38 8.43
C SER A 286 -22.78 8.43 6.90
N GLY A 287 -21.73 8.81 6.18
CA GLY A 287 -21.67 8.84 4.73
C GLY A 287 -21.51 7.42 4.18
N THR A 288 -22.28 7.12 3.15
CA THR A 288 -22.17 5.88 2.38
C THR A 288 -20.91 5.90 1.51
N LEU A 289 -20.39 4.74 1.15
CA LEU A 289 -19.43 4.61 0.04
C LEU A 289 -20.17 4.65 -1.31
N ASP A 290 -21.28 5.40 -1.39
CA ASP A 290 -22.19 5.46 -2.54
C ASP A 290 -22.63 4.09 -3.08
N GLY A 291 -22.81 3.11 -2.19
CA GLY A 291 -23.17 1.74 -2.58
C GLY A 291 -21.99 0.92 -3.13
N LEU A 292 -20.77 1.46 -3.16
CA LEU A 292 -19.58 0.72 -3.55
C LEU A 292 -19.20 -0.34 -2.52
N THR A 293 -18.64 -1.43 -3.04
CA THR A 293 -17.89 -2.41 -2.26
C THR A 293 -16.42 -2.29 -2.63
N MET A 294 -15.57 -2.01 -1.65
CA MET A 294 -14.12 -1.86 -1.84
C MET A 294 -13.38 -3.12 -1.42
N PHE A 295 -12.36 -3.50 -2.20
CA PHE A 295 -11.50 -4.66 -1.94
C PHE A 295 -10.06 -4.17 -1.74
N ILE A 296 -9.51 -4.41 -0.56
CA ILE A 296 -8.15 -3.98 -0.18
C ILE A 296 -7.30 -5.14 0.35
N GLY A 297 -5.99 -5.09 0.14
CA GLY A 297 -5.07 -6.16 0.51
C GLY A 297 -3.66 -5.91 0.01
N MET A 298 -2.82 -6.96 0.00
CA MET A 298 -1.44 -6.88 -0.52
C MET A 298 -1.35 -6.53 -2.02
N ASN A 299 -2.44 -6.70 -2.78
CA ASN A 299 -2.49 -6.58 -4.24
C ASN A 299 -3.10 -5.25 -4.72
N HIS A 300 -3.44 -5.21 -6.02
CA HIS A 300 -4.27 -4.15 -6.59
C HIS A 300 -5.61 -4.04 -5.85
N SER A 301 -5.86 -2.87 -5.27
CA SER A 301 -7.11 -2.57 -4.57
C SER A 301 -8.07 -1.89 -5.54
N PHE A 302 -9.34 -2.26 -5.47
CA PHE A 302 -10.35 -1.84 -6.43
C PHE A 302 -11.73 -1.75 -5.75
N ALA A 303 -12.66 -1.09 -6.40
CA ALA A 303 -14.04 -0.98 -5.95
C ALA A 303 -15.01 -1.25 -7.09
N VAL A 304 -16.14 -1.88 -6.75
CA VAL A 304 -17.22 -2.22 -7.68
C VAL A 304 -18.55 -1.72 -7.14
N SER A 305 -19.50 -1.45 -8.04
CA SER A 305 -20.87 -1.15 -7.66
C SER A 305 -21.56 -2.40 -7.09
N SER A 306 -22.04 -2.34 -5.85
CA SER A 306 -22.74 -3.49 -5.25
C SER A 306 -24.12 -3.73 -5.90
N ALA A 307 -24.64 -2.76 -6.65
CA ALA A 307 -25.87 -2.92 -7.43
C ALA A 307 -25.69 -3.96 -8.55
N GLU A 308 -24.47 -4.08 -9.10
CA GLU A 308 -24.15 -5.06 -10.14
C GLU A 308 -23.87 -6.46 -9.57
N PHE A 309 -23.53 -6.53 -8.29
CA PHE A 309 -23.18 -7.76 -7.60
C PHE A 309 -24.02 -7.93 -6.32
N PRO A 310 -25.26 -8.43 -6.41
CA PRO A 310 -26.20 -8.50 -5.28
C PRO A 310 -25.72 -9.32 -4.08
N ASN A 311 -24.73 -10.19 -4.28
CA ASN A 311 -24.12 -10.99 -3.22
C ASN A 311 -23.09 -10.21 -2.37
N LEU A 312 -22.70 -9.01 -2.82
CA LEU A 312 -21.81 -8.13 -2.08
C LEU A 312 -22.60 -7.24 -1.13
N LYS A 313 -22.03 -6.98 0.04
CA LYS A 313 -22.62 -6.04 1.00
C LYS A 313 -22.28 -4.62 0.54
N PRO A 314 -23.27 -3.76 0.24
CA PRO A 314 -23.00 -2.37 -0.10
C PRO A 314 -22.31 -1.64 1.03
N ASN A 315 -21.61 -0.55 0.70
CA ASN A 315 -20.92 0.30 1.67
C ASN A 315 -19.94 -0.47 2.56
N SER A 316 -19.25 -1.46 2.00
CA SER A 316 -18.38 -2.35 2.75
C SER A 316 -16.96 -2.38 2.19
N ILE A 317 -16.00 -2.61 3.08
CA ILE A 317 -14.59 -2.81 2.76
C ILE A 317 -14.25 -4.26 3.04
N TYR A 318 -14.01 -5.03 1.99
CA TYR A 318 -13.51 -6.41 2.04
C TYR A 318 -11.98 -6.33 2.11
N PHE A 319 -11.42 -6.72 3.25
CA PHE A 319 -9.99 -6.59 3.50
C PHE A 319 -9.35 -7.97 3.68
N THR A 320 -8.09 -8.05 3.28
CA THR A 320 -7.19 -9.17 3.57
C THR A 320 -6.01 -8.67 4.41
N ASP A 321 -5.16 -9.59 4.85
CA ASP A 321 -4.02 -9.19 5.66
C ASP A 321 -3.06 -8.32 4.83
N ALA A 322 -2.50 -7.31 5.49
CA ALA A 322 -1.61 -6.33 4.88
C ALA A 322 -0.15 -6.58 5.23
N ASN A 323 0.10 -7.49 6.16
CA ASN A 323 1.41 -7.66 6.72
C ASN A 323 2.33 -8.38 5.72
N LYS A 324 3.26 -7.62 5.12
CA LYS A 324 4.28 -8.12 4.20
C LYS A 324 5.34 -9.00 4.90
N HIS A 325 5.32 -9.12 6.22
CA HIS A 325 6.34 -9.83 6.99
C HIS A 325 5.98 -11.32 7.20
N GLU A 326 6.54 -12.18 6.34
CA GLU A 326 6.36 -13.65 6.35
C GLU A 326 6.90 -14.34 7.62
N ASN A 327 7.74 -13.67 8.42
CA ASN A 327 8.45 -14.27 9.57
C ASN A 327 7.87 -13.93 10.95
N SER A 328 6.68 -13.34 11.01
CA SER A 328 6.01 -13.14 12.30
C SER A 328 5.35 -14.44 12.75
N ILE A 329 5.62 -14.86 13.99
CA ILE A 329 4.94 -16.01 14.63
C ILE A 329 3.43 -15.71 14.80
N TYR A 330 3.06 -14.42 14.73
CA TYR A 330 1.69 -13.92 14.81
C TYR A 330 1.34 -13.03 13.60
N GLY A 331 0.28 -13.38 12.87
CA GLY A 331 -0.22 -12.62 11.71
C GLY A 331 -0.74 -13.53 10.58
N GLY A 332 -1.33 -12.92 9.54
CA GLY A 332 -1.89 -13.67 8.40
C GLY A 332 -3.32 -14.16 8.63
N HIS A 333 -4.07 -13.46 9.49
CA HIS A 333 -5.43 -13.83 9.87
C HIS A 333 -6.45 -12.71 9.62
N ASP A 334 -6.00 -11.49 9.34
CA ASP A 334 -6.89 -10.35 9.21
C ASP A 334 -7.58 -10.35 7.84
N ILE A 335 -8.59 -11.21 7.70
CA ILE A 335 -9.54 -11.21 6.58
C ILE A 335 -10.94 -10.92 7.10
N GLY A 336 -11.73 -10.15 6.35
CA GLY A 336 -13.09 -9.87 6.78
C GLY A 336 -13.78 -8.80 5.97
N ILE A 337 -14.92 -8.39 6.47
CA ILE A 337 -15.74 -7.32 5.91
C ILE A 337 -15.89 -6.26 6.98
N PHE A 338 -15.57 -5.01 6.64
CA PHE A 338 -15.88 -3.85 7.45
C PHE A 338 -17.09 -3.14 6.86
N ASP A 339 -18.17 -3.05 7.62
CA ASP A 339 -19.32 -2.23 7.28
C ASP A 339 -18.94 -0.77 7.53
N TYR A 340 -18.85 0.02 6.46
CA TYR A 340 -18.37 1.40 6.56
C TYR A 340 -19.37 2.32 7.26
N THR A 341 -20.66 2.02 7.15
CA THR A 341 -21.75 2.81 7.73
C THR A 341 -21.87 2.54 9.23
N ASN A 342 -21.89 1.26 9.61
CA ASN A 342 -22.07 0.87 11.01
C ASN A 342 -20.72 0.77 11.77
N LYS A 343 -19.59 0.88 11.08
CA LYS A 343 -18.23 0.77 11.63
C LYS A 343 -17.99 -0.57 12.36
N THR A 344 -18.57 -1.64 11.84
CA THR A 344 -18.51 -2.98 12.44
C THR A 344 -17.75 -3.96 11.58
N PHE A 345 -17.19 -4.99 12.20
CA PHE A 345 -16.54 -6.10 11.51
C PHE A 345 -17.47 -7.30 11.44
N SER A 346 -17.46 -7.97 10.29
CA SER A 346 -18.05 -9.29 10.13
C SER A 346 -17.08 -10.24 9.45
N ASN A 347 -17.28 -11.53 9.71
CA ASN A 347 -16.55 -12.57 9.00
C ASN A 347 -16.83 -12.46 7.50
N CYS A 348 -15.80 -12.74 6.69
CA CYS A 348 -15.95 -12.93 5.26
C CYS A 348 -16.17 -14.42 4.99
N TYR A 349 -15.26 -15.07 4.28
CA TYR A 349 -15.33 -16.50 3.93
C TYR A 349 -14.68 -17.44 4.94
N TYR A 350 -13.91 -16.92 5.91
CA TYR A 350 -13.29 -17.69 6.98
C TYR A 350 -13.76 -17.18 8.36
N PRO A 351 -13.97 -18.06 9.35
CA PRO A 351 -14.23 -17.64 10.72
C PRO A 351 -12.96 -17.02 11.31
N CYS A 352 -13.00 -15.73 11.66
CA CYS A 352 -11.86 -15.02 12.23
C CYS A 352 -11.89 -14.92 13.77
N PHE A 353 -13.00 -15.38 14.39
CA PHE A 353 -13.23 -15.26 15.84
C PHE A 353 -13.05 -16.58 16.63
N ASP A 354 -12.76 -17.69 15.96
CA ASP A 354 -12.42 -18.98 16.61
C ASP A 354 -10.93 -19.02 16.98
N ILE A 355 -10.55 -18.18 17.94
CA ILE A 355 -9.17 -17.94 18.41
C ILE A 355 -8.38 -19.24 18.69
N PRO A 356 -8.95 -20.32 19.28
CA PRO A 356 -8.19 -21.53 19.58
C PRO A 356 -7.79 -22.35 18.34
N ASN A 357 -8.48 -22.19 17.20
CA ASN A 357 -8.31 -23.00 15.99
C ASN A 357 -7.77 -22.19 14.80
N LEU A 358 -7.36 -20.95 15.03
CA LEU A 358 -6.92 -20.02 13.98
C LEU A 358 -5.56 -20.45 13.43
N LYS A 359 -5.55 -21.09 12.26
CA LYS A 359 -4.30 -21.36 11.52
C LYS A 359 -3.92 -20.12 10.72
N SER A 360 -2.64 -19.74 10.74
CA SER A 360 -2.12 -18.66 9.89
C SER A 360 -2.33 -19.07 8.43
N ILE A 361 -2.85 -18.14 7.62
CA ILE A 361 -3.01 -18.35 6.18
C ILE A 361 -1.75 -17.81 5.52
N ALA A 362 -0.87 -18.73 5.11
CA ALA A 362 0.34 -18.43 4.37
C ALA A 362 0.28 -19.06 2.97
N PRO A 363 0.42 -18.27 1.89
CA PRO A 363 0.56 -16.81 1.88
C PRO A 363 -0.76 -16.12 2.25
N PRO A 364 -0.73 -14.84 2.67
CA PRO A 364 -1.94 -14.06 2.91
C PRO A 364 -2.88 -14.10 1.69
N PRO A 365 -4.20 -14.27 1.90
CA PRO A 365 -5.16 -14.28 0.80
C PRO A 365 -5.13 -12.93 0.07
N MET A 366 -5.33 -12.96 -1.24
CA MET A 366 -5.40 -11.75 -2.06
C MET A 366 -6.68 -11.71 -2.88
N TRP A 367 -7.13 -10.50 -3.17
CA TRP A 367 -8.20 -10.29 -4.12
C TRP A 367 -7.70 -10.44 -5.56
N PHE A 368 -8.60 -10.93 -6.40
CA PHE A 368 -8.38 -11.08 -7.83
C PHE A 368 -9.50 -10.34 -8.55
N THR A 369 -9.12 -9.37 -9.37
CA THR A 369 -9.98 -8.79 -10.40
C THR A 369 -9.75 -9.57 -11.68
N PRO A 370 -10.76 -10.29 -12.21
CA PRO A 370 -10.67 -10.75 -13.59
C PRO A 370 -10.65 -9.52 -14.48
N SER A 371 -9.61 -9.35 -15.31
CA SER A 371 -9.67 -8.37 -16.38
C SER A 371 -10.78 -8.77 -17.36
N LEU A 372 -11.71 -7.85 -17.60
CA LEU A 372 -12.68 -7.96 -18.68
C LEU A 372 -11.93 -7.66 -19.99
N HIS A 373 -11.24 -8.67 -20.54
CA HIS A 373 -10.76 -8.61 -21.92
C HIS A 373 -11.86 -9.04 -22.89
#